data_AF-A0A2V8VFU4-F1
#
_entry.id   AF-A0A2V8VFU4-F1
#
_cell.length_a   1.000
_cell.length_b   1.000
_cell.length_c   1.000
_cell.angle_alpha   90.00
_cell.angle_beta   90.00
_cell.angle_gamma   90.00
#
_symmetry.space_group_name_H-M   'P 1'
#
loop_
_entity.id
_entity.type
_entity.pdbx_description
1 polymer ?
#
loop_
_entity_poly.entity_id
_entity_poly.type
_entity_poly.pdbx_seq_one_letter_code
_entity_poly.pdbx_strand_id
1 'polypeptide(L)'
;MSTHLDRERRTVAAMCVDTPAAPYNLSGTEYTFYMNPHVSKSYTDAFVLHVAELYLSKVERPWHWHEFMSGTDTYLAEPTVGIPTVWPYSGTGVVSHHNSEDKADQVDPRSLRDLAILNATYLYYLANAGELEATWLAELAANRGYEQILSAAAQAIDRAFDARSGEQLGRVLAQGIDKINYAVDRESQSVLSVARLVPEVHQDVLRVEITPLAKRLEGYGQQQTARLRDAANRRAAQIGLSQPVEPRVDSDLQMSGAAHIVVKRKRFGTIPLDEIHPDDREGFPSGAWDGTVIAALYWCDGHRNLAEVIRLTRLELGVDKFDFVGYFKFLERRGYVEFVTVGH
;
A
#
# COMPACT_ATOMS: atom_id res chain seq x y z
N MET A 1 -14.98 -8.80 -19.66
CA MET A 1 -15.94 -9.28 -18.64
C MET A 1 -15.27 -10.49 -18.00
N SER A 2 -15.03 -10.49 -16.68
CA SER A 2 -14.32 -11.59 -16.01
C SER A 2 -15.06 -12.92 -16.25
N THR A 3 -14.34 -13.94 -16.70
CA THR A 3 -14.87 -15.28 -16.93
C THR A 3 -15.02 -16.09 -15.64
N HIS A 4 -14.57 -15.56 -14.48
CA HIS A 4 -14.40 -16.31 -13.24
C HIS A 4 -14.79 -15.54 -11.96
N LEU A 5 -15.83 -14.70 -12.01
CA LEU A 5 -16.31 -13.89 -10.87
C LEU A 5 -16.52 -14.72 -9.57
N ASP A 6 -17.03 -15.94 -9.68
CA ASP A 6 -17.23 -16.82 -8.51
C ASP A 6 -15.90 -17.27 -7.88
N ARG A 7 -14.85 -17.45 -8.70
CA ARG A 7 -13.51 -17.78 -8.20
C ARG A 7 -12.90 -16.56 -7.53
N GLU A 8 -12.97 -15.40 -8.17
CA GLU A 8 -12.45 -14.13 -7.62
C GLU A 8 -13.02 -13.85 -6.23
N ARG A 9 -14.34 -14.00 -6.06
CA ARG A 9 -15.02 -13.81 -4.76
C ARG A 9 -14.55 -14.77 -3.66
N ARG A 10 -14.07 -15.95 -4.03
CA ARG A 10 -13.63 -16.99 -3.10
C ARG A 10 -12.12 -17.02 -2.91
N THR A 11 -11.36 -16.25 -3.69
CA THR A 11 -9.90 -16.19 -3.58
C THR A 11 -9.52 -15.32 -2.38
N VAL A 12 -8.96 -15.95 -1.36
CA VAL A 12 -8.60 -15.28 -0.10
C VAL A 12 -7.27 -14.52 -0.18
N ALA A 13 -6.34 -15.01 -0.99
CA ALA A 13 -5.03 -14.41 -1.22
C ALA A 13 -4.42 -14.95 -2.52
N ALA A 14 -3.43 -14.24 -3.05
CA ALA A 14 -2.59 -14.67 -4.15
C ALA A 14 -1.12 -14.30 -3.90
N MET A 15 -0.27 -14.93 -4.68
CA MET A 15 1.18 -14.78 -4.64
C MET A 15 1.65 -14.63 -6.07
N CYS A 16 2.14 -13.45 -6.44
CA CYS A 16 2.70 -13.21 -7.76
C CYS A 16 4.13 -13.77 -7.78
N VAL A 17 4.40 -14.74 -8.66
CA VAL A 17 5.73 -15.36 -8.79
C VAL A 17 6.32 -14.98 -10.15
N ASP A 18 6.61 -13.70 -10.28
CA ASP A 18 7.33 -13.12 -11.42
C ASP A 18 8.72 -12.70 -10.93
N THR A 19 9.54 -13.69 -10.65
CA THR A 19 10.86 -13.48 -10.07
C THR A 19 11.85 -14.48 -10.61
N PRO A 20 13.05 -14.05 -10.99
CA PRO A 20 14.12 -14.99 -11.29
C PRO A 20 14.65 -15.61 -9.99
N ALA A 21 15.38 -16.71 -10.13
CA ALA A 21 16.14 -17.34 -9.06
C ALA A 21 17.62 -16.94 -9.19
N ALA A 22 17.91 -15.68 -8.86
CA ALA A 22 19.20 -15.03 -9.07
C ALA A 22 20.38 -15.75 -8.37
N PRO A 23 21.64 -15.52 -8.80
CA PRO A 23 22.83 -16.12 -8.21
C PRO A 23 22.92 -15.93 -6.69
N TYR A 24 23.00 -17.02 -5.92
CA TYR A 24 22.86 -16.95 -4.47
C TYR A 24 23.97 -16.10 -3.81
N ASN A 25 25.20 -16.18 -4.30
CA ASN A 25 26.34 -15.52 -3.64
C ASN A 25 26.68 -14.14 -4.22
N LEU A 26 25.91 -13.64 -5.19
CA LEU A 26 26.17 -12.34 -5.76
C LEU A 26 25.74 -11.25 -4.77
N SER A 27 26.63 -10.28 -4.52
CA SER A 27 26.36 -9.17 -3.62
C SER A 27 25.11 -8.40 -4.06
N GLY A 28 24.27 -8.03 -3.10
CA GLY A 28 22.97 -7.38 -3.35
C GLY A 28 21.86 -8.34 -3.80
N THR A 29 22.13 -9.64 -3.92
CA THR A 29 21.07 -10.63 -4.14
C THR A 29 20.36 -10.90 -2.82
N GLU A 30 19.20 -10.27 -2.67
CA GLU A 30 18.31 -10.37 -1.52
C GLU A 30 16.89 -10.67 -1.99
N TYR A 31 16.00 -10.96 -1.04
CA TYR A 31 14.57 -11.01 -1.32
C TYR A 31 13.90 -9.68 -0.98
N THR A 32 13.21 -9.11 -1.94
CA THR A 32 12.28 -7.99 -1.74
C THR A 32 10.86 -8.53 -1.78
N PHE A 33 10.08 -8.27 -0.73
CA PHE A 33 8.65 -8.56 -0.74
C PHE A 33 7.87 -7.28 -1.05
N TYR A 34 7.17 -7.26 -2.19
CA TYR A 34 6.28 -6.15 -2.54
C TYR A 34 4.89 -6.38 -1.94
N MET A 35 4.42 -5.36 -1.23
CA MET A 35 3.16 -5.38 -0.47
C MET A 35 1.95 -5.06 -1.35
N ASN A 36 0.75 -5.18 -0.78
CA ASN A 36 -0.49 -4.74 -1.40
C ASN A 36 -0.56 -3.21 -1.55
N PRO A 37 -1.30 -2.67 -2.55
CA PRO A 37 -1.57 -1.24 -2.63
C PRO A 37 -2.36 -0.81 -1.39
N HIS A 38 -2.18 0.43 -0.90
CA HIS A 38 -2.72 0.79 0.41
C HIS A 38 -4.26 0.76 0.46
N VAL A 39 -4.92 1.02 -0.67
CA VAL A 39 -6.39 0.89 -0.78
C VAL A 39 -6.88 -0.53 -0.45
N SER A 40 -6.04 -1.55 -0.66
CA SER A 40 -6.34 -2.97 -0.45
C SER A 40 -5.37 -3.64 0.54
N LYS A 41 -4.82 -2.89 1.50
CA LYS A 41 -4.02 -3.43 2.62
C LYS A 41 -4.71 -4.65 3.24
N SER A 42 -3.90 -5.66 3.55
CA SER A 42 -4.38 -6.98 3.94
C SER A 42 -3.39 -7.70 4.88
N TYR A 43 -3.89 -8.65 5.66
CA TYR A 43 -3.12 -9.51 6.56
C TYR A 43 -1.97 -10.23 5.85
N THR A 44 -2.10 -10.43 4.53
CA THR A 44 -1.09 -11.05 3.67
C THR A 44 0.25 -10.32 3.69
N ASP A 45 0.23 -8.99 3.89
CA ASP A 45 1.44 -8.19 4.03
C ASP A 45 2.21 -8.59 5.29
N ALA A 46 1.54 -8.70 6.44
CA ALA A 46 2.20 -9.11 7.67
C ALA A 46 2.64 -10.59 7.62
N PHE A 47 1.80 -11.45 7.04
CA PHE A 47 2.07 -12.88 7.01
C PHE A 47 3.29 -13.24 6.14
N VAL A 48 3.43 -12.64 4.95
CA VAL A 48 4.57 -12.96 4.08
C VAL A 48 5.90 -12.55 4.72
N LEU A 49 5.93 -11.44 5.46
CA LEU A 49 7.11 -10.99 6.20
C LEU A 49 7.42 -11.91 7.38
N HIS A 50 6.40 -12.44 8.05
CA HIS A 50 6.60 -13.44 9.10
C HIS A 50 7.19 -14.74 8.55
N VAL A 51 6.71 -15.21 7.40
CA VAL A 51 7.28 -16.38 6.71
C VAL A 51 8.73 -16.12 6.28
N ALA A 52 9.02 -14.92 5.74
CA ALA A 52 10.35 -14.49 5.37
C ALA A 52 11.31 -14.50 6.57
N GLU A 53 10.94 -13.88 7.68
CA GLU A 53 11.73 -13.85 8.91
C GLU A 53 12.03 -15.27 9.42
N LEU A 54 11.02 -16.14 9.50
CA LEU A 54 11.21 -17.50 10.03
C LEU A 54 12.11 -18.38 9.18
N TYR A 55 12.15 -18.17 7.86
CA TYR A 55 12.90 -19.00 6.94
C TYR A 55 14.25 -18.37 6.54
N LEU A 56 14.23 -17.14 6.03
CA LEU A 56 15.40 -16.47 5.48
C LEU A 56 16.43 -16.13 6.57
N SER A 57 16.00 -15.83 7.80
CA SER A 57 16.93 -15.67 8.93
C SER A 57 17.67 -16.97 9.28
N LYS A 58 17.09 -18.16 9.02
CA LYS A 58 17.76 -19.46 9.26
C LYS A 58 18.79 -19.81 8.20
N VAL A 59 18.57 -19.37 6.96
CA VAL A 59 19.51 -19.57 5.85
C VAL A 59 20.41 -18.36 5.62
N GLU A 60 20.41 -17.42 6.57
CA GLU A 60 21.20 -16.19 6.57
C GLU A 60 21.06 -15.39 5.26
N ARG A 61 19.83 -15.38 4.71
CA ARG A 61 19.52 -14.72 3.46
C ARG A 61 18.99 -13.31 3.72
N PRO A 62 19.65 -12.25 3.24
CA PRO A 62 19.14 -10.89 3.38
C PRO A 62 17.79 -10.72 2.71
N TRP A 63 16.93 -9.94 3.33
CA TRP A 63 15.62 -9.61 2.79
C TRP A 63 15.10 -8.29 3.35
N HIS A 64 14.19 -7.68 2.60
CA HIS A 64 13.44 -6.51 3.02
C HIS A 64 12.07 -6.52 2.34
N TRP A 65 11.27 -5.50 2.62
CA TRP A 65 9.99 -5.29 1.94
C TRP A 65 9.95 -3.92 1.29
N HIS A 66 9.11 -3.81 0.26
CA HIS A 66 8.85 -2.58 -0.46
C HIS A 66 7.34 -2.36 -0.55
N GLU A 67 6.92 -1.09 -0.61
CA GLU A 67 5.53 -0.77 -0.90
C GLU A 67 5.11 -1.31 -2.27
N PHE A 68 3.81 -1.31 -2.53
CA PHE A 68 3.26 -1.79 -3.80
C PHE A 68 3.98 -1.20 -5.02
N MET A 69 4.22 -2.06 -6.01
CA MET A 69 4.77 -1.71 -7.30
C MET A 69 3.94 -2.36 -8.40
N SER A 70 3.71 -1.63 -9.48
CA SER A 70 3.06 -2.13 -10.70
C SER A 70 4.06 -2.75 -11.66
N GLY A 71 3.57 -3.31 -12.77
CA GLY A 71 4.41 -3.85 -13.83
C GLY A 71 4.45 -5.38 -13.89
N THR A 72 3.71 -6.06 -13.00
CA THR A 72 3.49 -7.51 -13.01
C THR A 72 2.02 -7.82 -12.65
N ASP A 73 1.67 -9.09 -12.45
CA ASP A 73 0.31 -9.55 -12.13
C ASP A 73 -0.16 -9.18 -10.70
N THR A 74 0.57 -8.33 -9.99
CA THR A 74 0.18 -7.75 -8.68
C THR A 74 -1.07 -6.87 -8.77
N TYR A 75 -1.52 -6.51 -9.97
CA TYR A 75 -2.80 -5.80 -10.17
C TYR A 75 -4.02 -6.59 -9.68
N LEU A 76 -3.92 -7.89 -9.40
CA LEU A 76 -5.00 -8.64 -8.73
C LEU A 76 -5.40 -8.04 -7.37
N ALA A 77 -4.47 -7.33 -6.71
CA ALA A 77 -4.71 -6.63 -5.44
C ALA A 77 -5.46 -5.30 -5.60
N GLU A 78 -5.68 -4.84 -6.83
CA GLU A 78 -6.40 -3.59 -7.07
C GLU A 78 -7.88 -3.73 -6.68
N PRO A 79 -8.52 -2.67 -6.16
CA PRO A 79 -9.82 -2.78 -5.48
C PRO A 79 -11.00 -3.24 -6.34
N THR A 80 -10.93 -3.21 -7.67
CA THR A 80 -12.00 -3.79 -8.52
C THR A 80 -11.90 -5.31 -8.68
N VAL A 81 -10.73 -5.90 -8.40
CA VAL A 81 -10.51 -7.36 -8.32
C VAL A 81 -10.54 -7.81 -6.87
N GLY A 82 -9.77 -7.14 -5.99
CA GLY A 82 -9.86 -7.29 -4.53
C GLY A 82 -9.18 -8.52 -3.94
N ILE A 83 -8.23 -9.13 -4.66
CA ILE A 83 -7.47 -10.30 -4.23
C ILE A 83 -6.10 -9.85 -3.69
N PRO A 84 -5.86 -9.91 -2.36
CA PRO A 84 -4.59 -9.52 -1.79
C PRO A 84 -3.46 -10.33 -2.39
N THR A 85 -2.49 -9.64 -2.99
CA THR A 85 -1.42 -10.25 -3.79
C THR A 85 -0.10 -9.64 -3.37
N VAL A 86 0.76 -10.49 -2.82
CA VAL A 86 2.14 -10.13 -2.49
C VAL A 86 3.09 -10.71 -3.54
N TRP A 87 4.26 -10.10 -3.71
CA TRP A 87 5.25 -10.52 -4.71
C TRP A 87 6.65 -10.64 -4.09
N PRO A 88 7.17 -11.87 -3.88
CA PRO A 88 8.56 -12.10 -3.56
C PRO A 88 9.40 -11.94 -4.83
N TYR A 89 10.41 -11.09 -4.77
CA TYR A 89 11.31 -10.80 -5.87
C TYR A 89 12.77 -10.97 -5.45
N SER A 90 13.59 -11.57 -6.32
CA SER A 90 15.03 -11.68 -6.14
C SER A 90 15.72 -11.68 -7.51
N GLY A 91 15.90 -10.48 -8.09
CA GLY A 91 16.44 -10.32 -9.45
C GLY A 91 17.78 -9.61 -9.59
N THR A 92 18.46 -9.30 -8.49
CA THR A 92 19.78 -8.64 -8.58
C THR A 92 20.77 -9.47 -9.41
N GLY A 93 21.38 -8.83 -10.40
CA GLY A 93 22.37 -9.46 -11.27
C GLY A 93 21.81 -10.31 -12.41
N VAL A 94 20.49 -10.39 -12.57
CA VAL A 94 19.85 -11.08 -13.68
C VAL A 94 19.76 -10.13 -14.88
N VAL A 95 20.71 -10.26 -15.81
CA VAL A 95 20.81 -9.44 -17.02
C VAL A 95 20.24 -10.13 -18.27
N SER A 96 19.91 -11.42 -18.15
CA SER A 96 19.38 -12.26 -19.23
C SER A 96 17.89 -12.02 -19.50
N HIS A 97 17.20 -11.28 -18.64
CA HIS A 97 15.78 -10.99 -18.76
C HIS A 97 15.41 -10.46 -20.16
N HIS A 98 14.36 -11.05 -20.76
CA HIS A 98 13.85 -10.70 -22.09
C HIS A 98 14.85 -10.88 -23.26
N ASN A 99 15.83 -11.77 -23.14
CA ASN A 99 16.70 -12.13 -24.26
C ASN A 99 17.02 -13.64 -24.32
N SER A 100 17.71 -14.05 -25.39
CA SER A 100 18.00 -15.47 -25.66
C SER A 100 18.96 -16.14 -24.67
N GLU A 101 19.60 -15.38 -23.77
CA GLU A 101 20.43 -15.93 -22.69
C GLU A 101 19.63 -16.30 -21.45
N ASP A 102 18.31 -16.05 -21.42
CA ASP A 102 17.42 -16.53 -20.36
C ASP A 102 17.20 -18.04 -20.47
N LYS A 103 18.14 -18.79 -19.87
CA LYS A 103 18.25 -20.24 -19.96
C LYS A 103 18.20 -20.86 -18.58
N ALA A 104 17.81 -22.14 -18.53
CA ALA A 104 17.70 -22.88 -17.27
C ALA A 104 19.02 -22.95 -16.47
N ASP A 105 20.18 -22.82 -17.13
CA ASP A 105 21.49 -22.81 -16.48
C ASP A 105 21.81 -21.49 -15.73
N GLN A 106 21.00 -20.43 -15.94
CA GLN A 106 21.09 -19.17 -15.21
C GLN A 106 20.36 -19.20 -13.86
N VAL A 107 19.62 -20.28 -13.57
CA VAL A 107 18.86 -20.45 -12.33
C VAL A 107 19.76 -21.02 -11.23
N ASP A 108 19.94 -20.29 -10.13
CA ASP A 108 20.62 -20.84 -8.95
C ASP A 108 19.66 -21.78 -8.20
N PRO A 109 19.98 -23.08 -8.06
CA PRO A 109 19.09 -24.05 -7.42
C PRO A 109 18.83 -23.74 -5.94
N ARG A 110 19.72 -23.02 -5.25
CA ARG A 110 19.52 -22.62 -3.86
C ARG A 110 18.50 -21.49 -3.77
N SER A 111 18.60 -20.49 -4.65
CA SER A 111 17.62 -19.40 -4.73
C SER A 111 16.25 -19.95 -5.14
N LEU A 112 16.20 -20.87 -6.11
CA LEU A 112 14.95 -21.54 -6.49
C LEU A 112 14.34 -22.33 -5.32
N ARG A 113 15.17 -23.05 -4.54
CA ARG A 113 14.72 -23.76 -3.34
C ARG A 113 14.11 -22.80 -2.32
N ASP A 114 14.78 -21.69 -2.04
CA ASP A 114 14.30 -20.71 -1.06
C ASP A 114 12.97 -20.09 -1.51
N LEU A 115 12.88 -19.70 -2.78
CA LEU A 115 11.65 -19.21 -3.40
C LEU A 115 10.53 -20.25 -3.29
N ALA A 116 10.81 -21.52 -3.63
CA ALA A 116 9.82 -22.58 -3.54
C ALA A 116 9.31 -22.79 -2.11
N ILE A 117 10.20 -22.76 -1.11
CA ILE A 117 9.82 -22.93 0.31
C ILE A 117 8.96 -21.76 0.78
N LEU A 118 9.32 -20.51 0.46
CA LEU A 118 8.53 -19.33 0.83
C LEU A 118 7.12 -19.41 0.24
N ASN A 119 7.03 -19.64 -1.08
CA ASN A 119 5.75 -19.72 -1.79
C ASN A 119 4.89 -20.88 -1.30
N ALA A 120 5.47 -22.08 -1.17
CA ALA A 120 4.74 -23.25 -0.70
C ALA A 120 4.25 -23.08 0.74
N THR A 121 5.07 -22.53 1.63
CA THR A 121 4.69 -22.29 3.04
C THR A 121 3.54 -21.29 3.11
N TYR A 122 3.64 -20.17 2.39
CA TYR A 122 2.59 -19.16 2.35
C TYR A 122 1.26 -19.73 1.83
N LEU A 123 1.29 -20.38 0.66
CA LEU A 123 0.09 -20.90 0.02
C LEU A 123 -0.52 -22.05 0.83
N TYR A 124 0.31 -22.97 1.32
CA TYR A 124 -0.18 -24.10 2.11
C TYR A 124 -0.82 -23.65 3.42
N TYR A 125 -0.21 -22.69 4.12
CA TYR A 125 -0.77 -22.18 5.38
C TYR A 125 -2.12 -21.52 5.15
N LEU A 126 -2.22 -20.60 4.17
CA LEU A 126 -3.48 -19.91 3.89
C LEU A 126 -4.57 -20.82 3.34
N ALA A 127 -4.21 -21.86 2.57
CA ALA A 127 -5.16 -22.84 2.07
C ALA A 127 -5.77 -23.71 3.18
N ASN A 128 -5.08 -23.85 4.32
CA ASN A 128 -5.52 -24.62 5.47
C ASN A 128 -6.01 -23.74 6.64
N ALA A 129 -5.97 -22.41 6.50
CA ALA A 129 -6.32 -21.50 7.58
C ALA A 129 -7.82 -21.58 7.90
N GLY A 130 -8.14 -21.86 9.17
CA GLY A 130 -9.48 -21.76 9.73
C GLY A 130 -9.60 -20.57 10.69
N GLU A 131 -10.55 -20.65 11.63
CA GLU A 131 -10.80 -19.58 12.61
C GLU A 131 -9.57 -19.29 13.48
N LEU A 132 -8.90 -20.33 13.97
CA LEU A 132 -7.71 -20.19 14.83
C LEU A 132 -6.57 -19.48 14.11
N GLU A 133 -6.27 -19.90 12.88
CA GLU A 133 -5.24 -19.28 12.04
C GLU A 133 -5.62 -17.85 11.69
N ALA A 134 -6.91 -17.57 11.42
CA ALA A 134 -7.38 -16.22 11.12
C ALA A 134 -7.21 -15.26 12.31
N THR A 135 -7.52 -15.69 13.53
CA THR A 135 -7.28 -14.89 14.75
C THR A 135 -5.78 -14.64 14.95
N TRP A 136 -4.93 -15.64 14.74
CA TRP A 136 -3.48 -15.45 14.84
C TRP A 136 -2.92 -14.51 13.76
N LEU A 137 -3.40 -14.62 12.52
CA LEU A 137 -3.04 -13.71 11.44
C LEU A 137 -3.50 -12.28 11.72
N ALA A 138 -4.60 -12.09 12.46
CA ALA A 138 -5.06 -10.77 12.90
C ALA A 138 -4.07 -10.12 13.88
N GLU A 139 -3.52 -10.92 14.80
CA GLU A 139 -2.46 -10.48 15.74
C GLU A 139 -1.17 -10.13 14.99
N LEU A 140 -0.77 -10.91 13.98
CA LEU A 140 0.37 -10.57 13.12
C LEU A 140 0.14 -9.24 12.37
N ALA A 141 -1.05 -9.06 11.79
CA ALA A 141 -1.43 -7.82 11.13
C ALA A 141 -1.42 -6.63 12.11
N ALA A 142 -1.88 -6.83 13.35
CA ALA A 142 -1.86 -5.79 14.37
C ALA A 142 -0.43 -5.42 14.80
N ASN A 143 0.48 -6.39 14.94
CA ASN A 143 1.90 -6.13 15.22
C ASN A 143 2.54 -5.24 14.16
N ARG A 144 2.35 -5.57 12.87
CA ARG A 144 2.76 -4.70 11.76
C ARG A 144 2.07 -3.34 11.86
N GLY A 145 0.80 -3.30 12.21
CA GLY A 145 0.05 -2.06 12.41
C GLY A 145 0.68 -1.11 13.44
N TYR A 146 1.11 -1.64 14.59
CA TYR A 146 1.83 -0.86 15.58
C TYR A 146 3.13 -0.27 15.03
N GLU A 147 3.91 -1.05 14.29
CA GLU A 147 5.16 -0.60 13.65
C GLU A 147 4.92 0.53 12.64
N GLN A 148 3.90 0.38 11.79
CA GLN A 148 3.56 1.37 10.76
C GLN A 148 3.07 2.69 11.37
N ILE A 149 2.22 2.62 12.40
CA ILE A 149 1.76 3.81 13.14
C ILE A 149 2.93 4.50 13.85
N LEU A 150 3.82 3.74 14.49
CA LEU A 150 5.01 4.28 15.13
C LEU A 150 5.94 4.95 14.11
N SER A 151 6.16 4.32 12.96
CA SER A 151 6.99 4.87 11.88
C SER A 151 6.44 6.20 11.36
N ALA A 152 5.13 6.28 11.10
CA ALA A 152 4.46 7.52 10.69
C ALA A 152 4.66 8.65 11.71
N ALA A 153 4.55 8.33 13.01
CA ALA A 153 4.75 9.29 14.08
C ALA A 153 6.21 9.72 14.23
N ALA A 154 7.15 8.78 14.17
CA ALA A 154 8.58 9.04 14.30
C ALA A 154 9.07 10.03 13.23
N GLN A 155 8.71 9.80 11.96
CA GLN A 155 9.07 10.70 10.85
C GLN A 155 8.51 12.12 11.05
N ALA A 156 7.30 12.25 11.60
CA ALA A 156 6.72 13.56 11.90
C ALA A 156 7.41 14.24 13.10
N ILE A 157 7.79 13.47 14.12
CA ILE A 157 8.53 13.97 15.29
C ILE A 157 9.90 14.50 14.87
N ASP A 158 10.64 13.77 14.04
CA ASP A 158 11.96 14.20 13.55
C ASP A 158 11.85 15.53 12.79
N ARG A 159 10.87 15.65 11.88
CA ARG A 159 10.58 16.91 11.18
C ARG A 159 10.17 18.04 12.12
N ALA A 160 9.49 17.73 13.23
CA ALA A 160 9.12 18.72 14.22
C ALA A 160 10.38 19.28 14.92
N PHE A 161 11.37 18.44 15.25
CA PHE A 161 12.65 18.89 15.79
C PHE A 161 13.42 19.81 14.81
N ASP A 162 13.32 19.55 13.52
CA ASP A 162 13.99 20.35 12.50
C ASP A 162 13.25 21.66 12.17
N ALA A 163 11.99 21.81 12.55
CA ALA A 163 11.26 23.05 12.33
C ALA A 163 11.91 24.26 13.03
N ARG A 164 11.83 25.41 12.36
CA ARG A 164 12.45 26.69 12.75
C ARG A 164 11.43 27.81 12.98
N SER A 165 10.14 27.56 12.71
CA SER A 165 9.06 28.52 12.93
C SER A 165 7.77 27.83 13.37
N GLY A 166 6.86 28.59 13.98
CA GLY A 166 5.53 28.10 14.35
C GLY A 166 4.70 27.64 13.15
N GLU A 167 4.88 28.29 11.99
CA GLU A 167 4.22 27.90 10.75
C GLU A 167 4.70 26.54 10.23
N GLN A 168 6.01 26.29 10.27
CA GLN A 168 6.58 24.99 9.93
C GLN A 168 6.10 23.90 10.90
N LEU A 169 6.08 24.19 12.20
CA LEU A 169 5.55 23.26 13.21
C LEU A 169 4.07 22.95 12.97
N GLY A 170 3.25 23.96 12.68
CA GLY A 170 1.83 23.77 12.38
C GLY A 170 1.60 22.85 11.18
N ARG A 171 2.40 23.02 10.11
CA ARG A 171 2.37 22.11 8.94
C ARG A 171 2.77 20.69 9.28
N VAL A 172 3.90 20.52 9.97
CA VAL A 172 4.38 19.20 10.39
C VAL A 172 3.33 18.51 11.26
N LEU A 173 2.69 19.25 12.17
CA LEU A 173 1.65 18.72 13.03
C LEU A 173 0.42 18.27 12.23
N ALA A 174 -0.08 19.09 11.31
CA ALA A 174 -1.21 18.72 10.45
C ALA A 174 -0.92 17.48 9.60
N GLN A 175 0.23 17.47 8.90
CA GLN A 175 0.63 16.34 8.05
C GLN A 175 0.91 15.07 8.87
N GLY A 176 1.54 15.20 10.03
CA GLY A 176 1.86 14.08 10.91
C GLY A 176 0.61 13.43 11.49
N ILE A 177 -0.36 14.23 11.95
CA ILE A 177 -1.65 13.72 12.43
C ILE A 177 -2.39 12.99 11.30
N ASP A 178 -2.44 13.58 10.10
CA ASP A 178 -3.13 12.96 8.97
C ASP A 178 -2.47 11.63 8.56
N LYS A 179 -1.14 11.57 8.53
CA LYS A 179 -0.38 10.34 8.24
C LYS A 179 -0.55 9.28 9.33
N ILE A 180 -0.63 9.65 10.61
CA ILE A 180 -0.92 8.72 11.70
C ILE A 180 -2.34 8.15 11.56
N ASN A 181 -3.34 9.00 11.34
CA ASN A 181 -4.73 8.57 11.15
C ASN A 181 -4.88 7.67 9.93
N TYR A 182 -4.19 8.01 8.84
CA TYR A 182 -4.11 7.18 7.65
C TYR A 182 -3.51 5.80 7.95
N ALA A 183 -2.38 5.74 8.67
CA ALA A 183 -1.79 4.46 9.07
C ALA A 183 -2.76 3.63 9.93
N VAL A 184 -3.42 4.25 10.92
CA VAL A 184 -4.44 3.57 11.74
C VAL A 184 -5.54 2.96 10.88
N ASP A 185 -6.09 3.72 9.94
CA ASP A 185 -7.16 3.28 9.05
C ASP A 185 -6.71 2.10 8.15
N ARG A 186 -5.56 2.25 7.47
CA ARG A 186 -5.02 1.21 6.59
C ARG A 186 -4.65 -0.07 7.32
N GLU A 187 -4.07 0.03 8.51
CA GLU A 187 -3.65 -1.13 9.29
C GLU A 187 -4.83 -1.80 10.01
N SER A 188 -5.87 -1.03 10.37
CA SER A 188 -7.13 -1.60 10.85
C SER A 188 -7.84 -2.41 9.75
N GLN A 189 -7.82 -1.92 8.50
CA GLN A 189 -8.28 -2.70 7.36
C GLN A 189 -7.50 -4.01 7.21
N SER A 190 -6.17 -3.97 7.37
CA SER A 190 -5.31 -5.17 7.32
C SER A 190 -5.72 -6.20 8.37
N VAL A 191 -5.94 -5.79 9.62
CA VAL A 191 -6.43 -6.67 10.70
C VAL A 191 -7.79 -7.28 10.33
N LEU A 192 -8.76 -6.47 9.92
CA LEU A 192 -10.11 -6.93 9.62
C LEU A 192 -10.19 -7.81 8.37
N SER A 193 -9.19 -7.72 7.49
CA SER A 193 -9.19 -8.45 6.23
C SER A 193 -9.06 -9.97 6.40
N VAL A 194 -8.62 -10.47 7.56
CA VAL A 194 -8.53 -11.92 7.86
C VAL A 194 -9.88 -12.62 7.84
N ALA A 195 -10.98 -11.88 7.99
CA ALA A 195 -12.33 -12.43 7.96
C ALA A 195 -12.62 -13.22 6.67
N ARG A 196 -11.93 -12.90 5.57
CA ARG A 196 -12.07 -13.63 4.30
C ARG A 196 -11.60 -15.10 4.35
N LEU A 197 -10.78 -15.46 5.34
CA LEU A 197 -10.23 -16.83 5.49
C LEU A 197 -11.29 -17.82 5.98
N VAL A 198 -12.34 -17.34 6.64
CA VAL A 198 -13.39 -18.21 7.20
C VAL A 198 -14.65 -18.18 6.33
N PRO A 199 -15.47 -19.24 6.35
CA PRO A 199 -16.74 -19.26 5.61
C PRO A 199 -17.65 -18.10 6.01
N GLU A 200 -18.44 -17.58 5.06
CA GLU A 200 -19.30 -16.39 5.25
C GLU A 200 -20.13 -16.43 6.54
N VAL A 201 -20.67 -17.60 6.91
CA VAL A 201 -21.50 -17.79 8.11
C VAL A 201 -20.75 -17.59 9.44
N HIS A 202 -19.41 -17.63 9.42
CA HIS A 202 -18.55 -17.40 10.59
C HIS A 202 -17.88 -16.01 10.58
N GLN A 203 -17.98 -15.26 9.47
CA GLN A 203 -17.26 -13.99 9.33
C GLN A 203 -17.68 -12.94 10.34
N ASP A 204 -18.99 -12.82 10.63
CA ASP A 204 -19.48 -11.84 11.60
C ASP A 204 -19.01 -12.15 13.02
N VAL A 205 -18.97 -13.43 13.40
CA VAL A 205 -18.45 -13.88 14.69
C VAL A 205 -16.97 -13.53 14.83
N LEU A 206 -16.16 -13.89 13.82
CA LEU A 206 -14.74 -13.56 13.81
C LEU A 206 -14.50 -12.05 13.80
N ARG A 207 -15.29 -11.27 13.04
CA ARG A 207 -15.20 -9.80 13.02
C ARG A 207 -15.42 -9.20 14.40
N VAL A 208 -16.37 -9.71 15.17
CA VAL A 208 -16.59 -9.27 16.56
C VAL A 208 -15.36 -9.56 17.43
N GLU A 209 -14.76 -10.74 17.27
CA GLU A 209 -13.56 -11.16 18.03
C GLU A 209 -12.33 -10.29 17.72
N ILE A 210 -12.09 -9.94 16.45
CA ILE A 210 -10.91 -9.19 16.03
C ILE A 210 -11.08 -7.67 16.04
N THR A 211 -12.32 -7.15 16.11
CA THR A 211 -12.56 -5.69 16.19
C THR A 211 -11.80 -5.00 17.34
N PRO A 212 -11.68 -5.60 18.55
CA PRO A 212 -10.81 -5.08 19.61
C PRO A 212 -9.36 -4.84 19.18
N LEU A 213 -8.78 -5.62 18.27
CA LEU A 213 -7.43 -5.37 17.73
C LEU A 213 -7.37 -4.03 16.98
N ALA A 214 -8.30 -3.79 16.07
CA ALA A 214 -8.41 -2.52 15.35
C ALA A 214 -8.62 -1.34 16.32
N LYS A 215 -9.45 -1.52 17.36
CA LYS A 215 -9.63 -0.50 18.41
C LYS A 215 -8.36 -0.23 19.22
N ARG A 216 -7.51 -1.24 19.46
CA ARG A 216 -6.21 -1.02 20.08
C ARG A 216 -5.26 -0.23 19.17
N LEU A 217 -5.30 -0.42 17.86
CA LEU A 217 -4.56 0.40 16.89
C LEU A 217 -5.03 1.85 16.90
N GLU A 218 -6.35 2.10 16.93
CA GLU A 218 -6.92 3.44 17.08
C GLU A 218 -6.41 4.13 18.35
N GLY A 219 -6.48 3.45 19.50
CA GLY A 219 -5.96 3.98 20.76
C GLY A 219 -4.46 4.27 20.72
N TYR A 220 -3.68 3.42 20.06
CA TYR A 220 -2.24 3.65 19.87
C TYR A 220 -1.94 4.84 18.96
N GLY A 221 -2.71 5.01 17.88
CA GLY A 221 -2.62 6.20 17.01
C GLY A 221 -2.92 7.50 17.76
N GLN A 222 -3.91 7.48 18.66
CA GLN A 222 -4.19 8.63 19.54
C GLN A 222 -3.01 8.94 20.47
N GLN A 223 -2.37 7.90 21.05
CA GLN A 223 -1.16 8.08 21.86
C GLN A 223 0.00 8.67 21.05
N GLN A 224 0.22 8.19 19.83
CA GLN A 224 1.26 8.74 18.97
C GLN A 224 0.95 10.18 18.51
N THR A 225 -0.32 10.51 18.26
CA THR A 225 -0.76 11.88 17.99
C THR A 225 -0.48 12.81 19.17
N ALA A 226 -0.77 12.39 20.40
CA ALA A 226 -0.44 13.14 21.60
C ALA A 226 1.08 13.35 21.73
N ARG A 227 1.87 12.28 21.53
CA ARG A 227 3.34 12.34 21.54
C ARG A 227 3.89 13.34 20.51
N LEU A 228 3.33 13.39 19.30
CA LEU A 228 3.71 14.36 18.28
C LEU A 228 3.38 15.80 18.71
N ARG A 229 2.18 16.04 19.27
CA ARG A 229 1.79 17.35 19.83
C ARG A 229 2.76 17.80 20.91
N ASP A 230 3.13 16.92 21.82
CA ASP A 230 4.08 17.22 22.89
C ASP A 230 5.48 17.53 22.36
N ALA A 231 5.93 16.84 21.31
CA ALA A 231 7.20 17.14 20.64
C ALA A 231 7.16 18.51 19.96
N ALA A 232 6.08 18.81 19.22
CA ALA A 232 5.89 20.09 18.54
C ALA A 232 5.83 21.26 19.53
N ASN A 233 5.10 21.13 20.64
CA ASN A 233 4.99 22.16 21.67
C ASN A 233 6.32 22.39 22.41
N ARG A 234 7.08 21.32 22.72
CA ARG A 234 8.43 21.46 23.28
C ARG A 234 9.35 22.21 22.33
N ARG A 235 9.30 21.89 21.03
CA ARG A 235 10.08 22.62 20.03
C ARG A 235 9.65 24.08 19.93
N ALA A 236 8.34 24.35 19.96
CA ALA A 236 7.78 25.69 19.91
C ALA A 236 8.35 26.59 21.03
N ALA A 237 8.38 26.06 22.26
CA ALA A 237 8.97 26.76 23.40
C ALA A 237 10.47 27.05 23.19
N GLN A 238 11.23 26.11 22.62
CA GLN A 238 12.66 26.31 22.32
C GLN A 238 12.92 27.40 21.27
N ILE A 239 11.98 27.62 20.34
CA ILE A 239 12.08 28.67 19.32
C ILE A 239 11.35 29.96 19.72
N GLY A 240 10.96 30.10 21.00
CA GLY A 240 10.42 31.34 21.57
C GLY A 240 8.92 31.57 21.38
N LEU A 241 8.14 30.54 21.04
CA LEU A 241 6.68 30.63 20.97
C LEU A 241 6.05 30.43 22.35
N SER A 242 5.13 31.32 22.72
CA SER A 242 4.44 31.32 24.02
C SER A 242 3.13 30.54 24.04
N GLN A 243 2.60 30.18 22.87
CA GLN A 243 1.34 29.43 22.73
C GLN A 243 1.60 28.04 22.14
N PRO A 244 0.74 27.05 22.48
CA PRO A 244 0.74 25.75 21.81
C PRO A 244 0.62 25.88 20.29
N VAL A 245 1.27 24.98 19.57
CA VAL A 245 1.21 24.94 18.12
C VAL A 245 -0.12 24.31 17.70
N GLU A 246 -0.86 25.02 16.86
CA GLU A 246 -2.03 24.48 16.21
C GLU A 246 -1.70 23.89 14.82
N PRO A 247 -2.35 22.79 14.42
CA PRO A 247 -2.20 22.24 13.08
C PRO A 247 -2.55 23.29 12.01
N ARG A 248 -1.70 23.41 10.99
CA ARG A 248 -1.90 24.32 9.86
C ARG A 248 -1.96 23.53 8.56
N VAL A 249 -3.09 23.63 7.87
CA VAL A 249 -3.29 23.10 6.53
C VAL A 249 -3.13 24.26 5.54
N ASP A 250 -2.27 24.09 4.54
CA ASP A 250 -2.11 25.08 3.49
C ASP A 250 -3.23 24.93 2.44
N SER A 251 -3.64 26.04 1.83
CA SER A 251 -4.62 26.02 0.75
C SER A 251 -4.02 25.38 -0.50
N ASP A 252 -4.68 24.37 -1.05
CA ASP A 252 -4.33 23.76 -2.33
C ASP A 252 -5.43 24.07 -3.36
N LEU A 253 -5.07 24.84 -4.39
CA LEU A 253 -5.99 25.25 -5.46
C LEU A 253 -6.51 24.05 -6.27
N GLN A 254 -5.74 22.97 -6.38
CA GLN A 254 -6.14 21.76 -7.08
C GLN A 254 -7.31 21.06 -6.37
N MET A 255 -7.34 21.15 -5.04
CA MET A 255 -8.35 20.48 -4.21
C MET A 255 -9.75 21.05 -4.42
N SER A 256 -9.89 22.36 -4.68
CA SER A 256 -11.21 22.98 -4.90
C SER A 256 -11.88 22.44 -6.16
N GLY A 257 -11.16 22.34 -7.28
CA GLY A 257 -11.71 21.75 -8.51
C GLY A 257 -11.93 20.24 -8.39
N ALA A 258 -11.05 19.55 -7.67
CA ALA A 258 -11.13 18.10 -7.46
C ALA A 258 -12.30 17.67 -6.56
N ALA A 259 -12.74 18.53 -5.62
CA ALA A 259 -13.82 18.21 -4.69
C ALA A 259 -15.18 17.94 -5.36
N HIS A 260 -15.35 18.40 -6.61
CA HIS A 260 -16.59 18.24 -7.39
C HIS A 260 -16.53 17.12 -8.43
N ILE A 261 -15.42 16.37 -8.49
CA ILE A 261 -15.22 15.31 -9.48
C ILE A 261 -15.26 13.98 -8.73
N VAL A 262 -16.13 13.07 -9.13
CA VAL A 262 -16.07 11.66 -8.72
C VAL A 262 -15.68 10.84 -9.94
N VAL A 263 -14.58 10.10 -9.84
CA VAL A 263 -14.08 9.28 -10.94
C VAL A 263 -14.58 7.86 -10.79
N LYS A 264 -15.28 7.36 -11.81
CA LYS A 264 -15.64 5.95 -11.92
C LYS A 264 -14.84 5.29 -13.03
N ARG A 265 -14.21 4.17 -12.69
CA ARG A 265 -13.37 3.39 -13.60
C ARG A 265 -14.23 2.53 -14.52
N LYS A 266 -13.82 2.39 -15.78
CA LYS A 266 -14.51 1.51 -16.74
C LYS A 266 -13.87 0.13 -16.89
N ARG A 267 -12.62 -0.04 -16.45
CA ARG A 267 -11.85 -1.28 -16.54
C ARG A 267 -11.04 -1.51 -15.26
N PHE A 268 -10.79 -2.77 -14.96
CA PHE A 268 -9.87 -3.20 -13.92
C PHE A 268 -8.41 -3.03 -14.38
N GLY A 269 -7.47 -3.13 -13.44
CA GLY A 269 -6.04 -3.02 -13.65
C GLY A 269 -5.57 -1.59 -13.90
N THR A 270 -4.37 -1.51 -14.45
CA THR A 270 -3.69 -0.26 -14.82
C THR A 270 -4.27 0.33 -16.12
N ILE A 271 -3.94 1.59 -16.39
CA ILE A 271 -4.23 2.23 -17.68
C ILE A 271 -2.88 2.46 -18.39
N PRO A 272 -2.42 1.52 -19.24
CA PRO A 272 -1.09 1.57 -19.83
C PRO A 272 -0.96 2.60 -20.97
N LEU A 273 -2.09 3.06 -21.54
CA LEU A 273 -2.12 4.01 -22.67
C LEU A 273 -1.43 3.48 -23.95
N ASP A 274 -1.29 2.16 -24.12
CA ASP A 274 -0.61 1.56 -25.27
C ASP A 274 -1.30 1.87 -26.61
N GLU A 275 -2.59 2.18 -26.57
CA GLU A 275 -3.38 2.57 -27.74
C GLU A 275 -3.16 4.05 -28.15
N ILE A 276 -2.41 4.83 -27.36
CA ILE A 276 -2.16 6.26 -27.58
C ILE A 276 -0.66 6.50 -27.82
N HIS A 277 -0.33 7.10 -28.96
CA HIS A 277 1.03 7.50 -29.29
C HIS A 277 1.59 8.43 -28.18
N PRO A 278 2.86 8.30 -27.75
CA PRO A 278 3.42 9.10 -26.66
C PRO A 278 3.21 10.61 -26.80
N ASP A 279 3.34 11.15 -28.01
CA ASP A 279 3.14 12.59 -28.29
C ASP A 279 1.68 13.05 -28.07
N ASP A 280 0.71 12.14 -28.15
CA ASP A 280 -0.72 12.42 -27.96
C ASP A 280 -1.18 12.29 -26.50
N ARG A 281 -0.26 11.96 -25.58
CA ARG A 281 -0.55 11.78 -24.14
C ARG A 281 -0.57 13.08 -23.35
N GLU A 282 -0.37 14.23 -24.00
CA GLU A 282 -0.36 15.57 -23.37
C GLU A 282 0.68 15.70 -22.23
N GLY A 283 1.74 14.89 -22.27
CA GLY A 283 2.77 14.83 -21.23
C GLY A 283 2.40 13.97 -20.01
N PHE A 284 1.24 13.31 -20.00
CA PHE A 284 0.85 12.41 -18.92
C PHE A 284 1.51 11.03 -19.01
N PRO A 285 1.91 10.43 -17.88
CA PRO A 285 2.61 9.15 -17.86
C PRO A 285 1.66 7.98 -18.14
N SER A 286 2.25 6.85 -18.53
CA SER A 286 1.56 5.57 -18.59
C SER A 286 1.34 5.03 -17.18
N GLY A 287 0.11 4.62 -16.88
CA GLY A 287 -0.21 3.91 -15.65
C GLY A 287 0.28 2.46 -15.62
N ALA A 288 1.06 1.97 -16.58
CA ALA A 288 1.74 0.68 -16.43
C ALA A 288 2.90 0.75 -15.43
N TRP A 289 3.59 1.90 -15.37
CA TRP A 289 4.89 2.04 -14.71
C TRP A 289 4.95 3.18 -13.69
N ASP A 290 3.96 4.06 -13.66
CA ASP A 290 3.95 5.23 -12.78
C ASP A 290 3.07 4.99 -11.55
N GLY A 291 3.71 4.87 -10.38
CA GLY A 291 3.03 4.60 -9.12
C GLY A 291 2.02 5.67 -8.71
N THR A 292 2.25 6.94 -9.06
CA THR A 292 1.39 8.07 -8.67
C THR A 292 0.02 7.94 -9.31
N VAL A 293 -0.01 7.78 -10.63
CA VAL A 293 -1.28 7.68 -11.36
C VAL A 293 -2.01 6.37 -11.08
N ILE A 294 -1.28 5.30 -10.75
CA ILE A 294 -1.86 4.00 -10.39
C ILE A 294 -2.51 4.06 -9.02
N ALA A 295 -1.81 4.57 -8.00
CA ALA A 295 -2.37 4.73 -6.67
C ALA A 295 -3.62 5.62 -6.72
N ALA A 296 -3.54 6.77 -7.42
CA ALA A 296 -4.71 7.64 -7.61
C ALA A 296 -5.87 6.93 -8.31
N LEU A 297 -5.59 6.18 -9.38
CA LEU A 297 -6.63 5.39 -10.05
C LEU A 297 -7.26 4.38 -9.10
N TYR A 298 -6.47 3.67 -8.30
CA TYR A 298 -6.97 2.65 -7.40
C TYR A 298 -7.83 3.22 -6.26
N TRP A 299 -7.55 4.45 -5.79
CA TRP A 299 -8.42 5.14 -4.84
C TRP A 299 -9.77 5.60 -5.43
N CYS A 300 -9.91 5.61 -6.76
CA CYS A 300 -11.16 5.96 -7.44
C CYS A 300 -12.15 4.79 -7.42
N ASP A 301 -13.03 4.77 -6.42
CA ASP A 301 -14.08 3.75 -6.22
C ASP A 301 -15.45 4.14 -6.78
N GLY A 302 -15.54 5.25 -7.53
CA GLY A 302 -16.80 5.81 -8.01
C GLY A 302 -17.66 6.50 -6.95
N HIS A 303 -17.14 6.69 -5.73
CA HIS A 303 -17.82 7.36 -4.62
C HIS A 303 -16.99 8.50 -4.02
N ARG A 304 -15.68 8.28 -3.81
CA ARG A 304 -14.75 9.33 -3.36
C ARG A 304 -14.63 10.42 -4.41
N ASN A 305 -14.68 11.66 -3.95
CA ASN A 305 -14.29 12.78 -4.82
C ASN A 305 -12.78 12.78 -5.04
N LEU A 306 -12.35 13.46 -6.09
CA LEU A 306 -10.96 13.47 -6.52
C LEU A 306 -10.07 14.21 -5.50
N ALA A 307 -10.60 15.13 -4.70
CA ALA A 307 -9.83 15.76 -3.63
C ALA A 307 -9.41 14.74 -2.56
N GLU A 308 -10.32 13.84 -2.17
CA GLU A 308 -10.00 12.76 -1.24
C GLU A 308 -9.04 11.74 -1.86
N VAL A 309 -9.21 11.40 -3.15
CA VAL A 309 -8.26 10.55 -3.88
C VAL A 309 -6.85 11.15 -3.86
N ILE A 310 -6.71 12.44 -4.18
CA ILE A 310 -5.42 13.15 -4.16
C ILE A 310 -4.82 13.10 -2.75
N ARG A 311 -5.62 13.35 -1.71
CA ARG A 311 -5.17 13.27 -0.32
C ARG A 311 -4.62 11.88 0.02
N LEU A 312 -5.36 10.82 -0.31
CA LEU A 312 -4.97 9.44 -0.04
C LEU A 312 -3.74 9.02 -0.84
N THR A 313 -3.63 9.39 -2.12
CA THR A 313 -2.42 9.16 -2.93
C THR A 313 -1.20 9.85 -2.31
N ARG A 314 -1.33 11.10 -1.87
CA ARG A 314 -0.23 11.83 -1.23
C ARG A 314 0.14 11.26 0.14
N LEU A 315 -0.83 10.69 0.86
CA LEU A 315 -0.57 9.97 2.10
C LEU A 315 0.12 8.63 1.84
N GLU A 316 -0.15 7.96 0.72
CA GLU A 316 0.52 6.72 0.33
C GLU A 316 1.95 6.97 -0.12
N LEU A 317 2.15 7.83 -1.13
CA LEU A 317 3.41 7.97 -1.86
C LEU A 317 4.23 9.21 -1.48
N GLY A 318 3.65 10.15 -0.73
CA GLY A 318 4.22 11.46 -0.45
C GLY A 318 3.64 12.56 -1.35
N VAL A 319 3.95 13.82 -1.01
CA VAL A 319 3.45 14.97 -1.77
C VAL A 319 4.20 15.14 -3.08
N ASP A 320 3.47 15.18 -4.19
CA ASP A 320 3.98 15.50 -5.52
C ASP A 320 3.34 16.79 -6.07
N LYS A 321 3.83 17.24 -7.24
CA LYS A 321 3.26 18.36 -8.01
C LYS A 321 2.44 17.87 -9.22
N PHE A 322 1.89 16.66 -9.14
CA PHE A 322 1.22 16.04 -10.27
C PHE A 322 -0.14 16.70 -10.55
N ASP A 323 -0.46 16.93 -11.83
CA ASP A 323 -1.77 17.45 -12.22
C ASP A 323 -2.81 16.33 -12.30
N PHE A 324 -3.29 15.86 -11.14
CA PHE A 324 -4.36 14.87 -11.03
C PHE A 324 -5.64 15.28 -11.77
N VAL A 325 -6.06 16.54 -11.65
CA VAL A 325 -7.29 17.03 -12.30
C VAL A 325 -7.15 17.00 -13.82
N GLY A 326 -6.02 17.46 -14.35
CA GLY A 326 -5.69 17.37 -15.77
C GLY A 326 -5.63 15.93 -16.26
N TYR A 327 -4.95 15.06 -15.50
CA TYR A 327 -4.80 13.64 -15.83
C TYR A 327 -6.15 12.92 -15.93
N PHE A 328 -7.02 13.06 -14.93
CA PHE A 328 -8.33 12.40 -14.97
C PHE A 328 -9.25 12.99 -16.04
N LYS A 329 -9.15 14.30 -16.35
CA LYS A 329 -9.85 14.89 -17.51
C LYS A 329 -9.32 14.33 -18.82
N PHE A 330 -8.01 14.12 -18.95
CA PHE A 330 -7.42 13.46 -20.11
C PHE A 330 -7.95 12.03 -20.26
N LEU A 331 -7.95 11.24 -19.18
CA LEU A 331 -8.49 9.88 -19.18
C LEU A 331 -9.98 9.83 -19.54
N GLU A 332 -10.77 10.79 -19.04
CA GLU A 332 -12.20 10.90 -19.34
C GLU A 332 -12.45 11.22 -20.82
N ARG A 333 -11.75 12.23 -21.39
CA ARG A 333 -11.82 12.55 -22.83
C ARG A 333 -11.44 11.39 -23.74
N ARG A 334 -10.48 10.57 -23.30
CA ARG A 334 -10.05 9.34 -24.00
C ARG A 334 -10.94 8.13 -23.71
N GLY A 335 -11.94 8.29 -22.84
CA GLY A 335 -12.95 7.29 -22.57
C GLY A 335 -12.54 6.18 -21.60
N TYR A 336 -11.41 6.30 -20.89
CA TYR A 336 -10.94 5.29 -19.92
C TYR A 336 -11.69 5.33 -18.59
N VAL A 337 -12.15 6.51 -18.18
CA VAL A 337 -12.95 6.74 -16.98
C VAL A 337 -14.21 7.53 -17.31
N GLU A 338 -15.11 7.66 -16.35
CA GLU A 338 -16.26 8.56 -16.41
C GLU A 338 -16.34 9.42 -15.16
N PHE A 339 -16.81 10.67 -15.31
CA PHE A 339 -17.09 11.55 -14.18
C PHE A 339 -18.56 11.40 -13.78
N VAL A 340 -18.77 11.04 -12.52
CA VAL A 340 -20.10 10.93 -11.92
C VAL A 340 -20.38 12.24 -11.20
N THR A 341 -21.49 12.89 -11.51
CA THR A 341 -21.88 14.12 -10.83
C THR A 341 -22.41 13.77 -9.44
N VAL A 342 -21.88 14.42 -8.39
CA VAL A 342 -22.48 14.34 -7.06
C VAL A 342 -23.81 15.08 -7.15
N GLY A 343 -24.93 14.35 -7.10
CA GLY A 343 -26.26 14.97 -7.03
C GLY A 343 -26.31 15.90 -5.81
N HIS A 344 -26.75 17.13 -6.02
CA HIS A 344 -26.95 18.14 -4.97
C HIS A 344 -28.01 17.73 -3.95
#